data_AF-A0A1X7VUE8-F1
#
_entry.id   AF-A0A1X7VUE8-F1
#
_cell.length_a   1.000
_cell.length_b   1.000
_cell.length_c   1.000
_cell.angle_alpha   90.00
_cell.angle_beta   90.00
_cell.angle_gamma   90.00
#
_symmetry.space_group_name_H-M   'P 1'
#
loop_
_entity.id
_entity.type
_entity.pdbx_description
1 polymer ?
#
loop_
_entity_poly.entity_id
_entity_poly.type
_entity_poly.pdbx_seq_one_letter_code
_entity_poly.pdbx_strand_id
1 'polypeptide(L)'
;MSSVFESYEGQFSTITADITARIGKIPNLIGTEKKTAIGVVQGNIDEAGELLDQMDLEIHDVPQDNRGAAKKRLTSYKHELERLKKEFRQSQVALGDETSMRKELFDREELYTSEDHRARLLDNTERLAKTSDTLEDGYRIAKETETIGLDIIDNLQGDRDTINRIRGRLRDTDSEISKGGRVIRRIGRRIVQHKIILAVVILVILVIIGLLIFGIVKIHQKTSSK
;
A
#
# COMPACT_ATOMS: atom_id res chain seq x y z
N MET A 1 8.88 -11.96 16.62
CA MET A 1 7.48 -12.03 16.17
C MET A 1 7.54 -12.08 14.65
N SER A 2 7.33 -13.26 14.05
CA SER A 2 7.20 -13.37 12.59
C SER A 2 6.04 -12.47 12.18
N SER A 3 6.30 -11.49 11.33
CA SER A 3 5.25 -10.56 10.91
C SER A 3 4.13 -11.34 10.24
N VAL A 4 2.87 -11.00 10.52
CA VAL A 4 1.71 -11.66 9.90
C VAL A 4 1.83 -11.64 8.37
N PHE A 5 2.45 -10.58 7.86
CA PHE A 5 2.90 -10.43 6.47
C PHE A 5 3.76 -11.59 5.94
N GLU A 6 4.77 -12.06 6.68
CA GLU A 6 5.61 -13.21 6.26
C GLU A 6 4.80 -14.52 6.20
N SER A 7 3.81 -14.68 7.08
CA SER A 7 2.91 -15.85 7.03
C SER A 7 2.03 -15.82 5.79
N TYR A 8 1.51 -14.65 5.42
CA TYR A 8 0.77 -14.48 4.18
C TYR A 8 1.66 -14.69 2.96
N GLU A 9 2.91 -14.21 2.95
CA GLU A 9 3.85 -14.43 1.84
C GLU A 9 4.10 -15.94 1.61
N GLY A 10 4.24 -16.72 2.70
CA GLY A 10 4.38 -18.18 2.61
C GLY A 10 3.13 -18.88 2.07
N GLN A 11 1.94 -18.44 2.49
CA GLN A 11 0.66 -18.96 1.98
C GLN A 11 0.47 -18.65 0.50
N PHE A 12 0.73 -17.40 0.09
CA PHE A 12 0.67 -16.97 -1.30
C PHE A 12 1.62 -17.80 -2.19
N SER A 13 2.86 -18.02 -1.75
CA SER A 13 3.82 -18.84 -2.49
C SER A 13 3.38 -20.29 -2.66
N THR A 14 2.65 -20.85 -1.68
CA THR A 14 2.16 -22.23 -1.74
C THR A 14 1.00 -22.33 -2.72
N ILE A 15 0.08 -21.37 -2.68
CA ILE A 15 -1.10 -21.33 -3.56
C ILE A 15 -0.69 -21.07 -5.01
N THR A 16 0.23 -20.14 -5.27
CA THR A 16 0.72 -19.88 -6.65
C THR A 16 1.44 -21.09 -7.25
N ALA A 17 2.18 -21.85 -6.43
CA ALA A 17 2.78 -23.11 -6.87
C ALA A 17 1.73 -24.16 -7.23
N ASP A 18 0.66 -24.31 -6.42
CA ASP A 18 -0.43 -25.23 -6.72
C ASP A 18 -1.24 -24.81 -7.96
N ILE A 19 -1.52 -23.51 -8.13
CA ILE A 19 -2.13 -22.94 -9.34
C ILE A 19 -1.29 -23.30 -10.56
N THR A 20 0.02 -23.03 -10.53
CA THR A 20 0.92 -23.30 -11.67
C THR A 20 0.96 -24.79 -12.01
N ALA A 21 1.08 -25.66 -11.01
CA ALA A 21 1.12 -27.11 -11.20
C ALA A 21 -0.19 -27.65 -11.78
N ARG A 22 -1.33 -27.08 -11.39
CA ARG A 22 -2.65 -27.46 -11.90
C ARG A 22 -2.92 -26.90 -13.29
N ILE A 23 -2.55 -25.65 -13.58
CA ILE A 23 -2.64 -25.07 -14.93
C ILE A 23 -1.89 -25.93 -15.94
N GLY A 24 -0.70 -26.43 -15.57
CA GLY A 24 0.06 -27.38 -16.42
C GLY A 24 -0.60 -28.75 -16.62
N LYS A 25 -1.49 -29.18 -15.70
CA LYS A 25 -2.24 -30.45 -15.78
C LYS A 25 -3.60 -30.32 -16.47
N ILE A 26 -4.23 -29.14 -16.46
CA ILE A 26 -5.51 -28.86 -17.14
C ILE A 26 -5.55 -29.32 -18.61
N PRO A 27 -4.51 -29.12 -19.45
CA PRO A 27 -4.56 -29.56 -20.85
C PRO A 27 -4.56 -31.09 -21.01
N ASN A 28 -4.09 -31.85 -20.01
CA ASN A 28 -4.03 -33.31 -20.06
C ASN A 28 -5.27 -34.01 -19.47
N LEU A 29 -6.20 -33.25 -18.89
CA LEU A 29 -7.42 -33.76 -18.26
C LEU A 29 -8.62 -33.59 -19.21
N ILE A 30 -9.52 -34.58 -19.25
CA ILE A 30 -10.69 -34.62 -20.14
C ILE A 30 -11.98 -34.74 -19.31
N GLY A 31 -13.05 -34.07 -19.76
CA GLY A 31 -14.40 -34.28 -19.20
C GLY A 31 -14.64 -33.67 -17.81
N THR A 32 -15.19 -34.46 -16.90
CA THR A 32 -15.66 -34.02 -15.57
C THR A 32 -14.52 -33.67 -14.62
N GLU A 33 -13.43 -34.45 -14.63
CA GLU A 33 -12.22 -34.17 -13.83
C GLU A 33 -11.59 -32.82 -14.22
N LYS A 34 -11.65 -32.47 -15.50
CA LYS A 34 -11.19 -31.17 -15.99
C LYS A 34 -12.05 -30.02 -15.48
N LYS A 35 -13.39 -30.17 -15.51
CA LYS A 35 -14.32 -29.14 -15.00
C LYS A 35 -14.11 -28.91 -13.50
N THR A 36 -13.89 -29.97 -12.74
CA THR A 36 -13.53 -29.89 -11.31
C THR A 36 -12.17 -29.22 -11.12
N ALA A 37 -11.15 -29.58 -11.90
CA ALA A 37 -9.82 -28.97 -11.82
C ALA A 37 -9.84 -27.46 -12.15
N ILE A 38 -10.63 -27.05 -13.14
CA ILE A 38 -10.85 -25.64 -13.49
C ILE A 38 -11.52 -24.90 -12.33
N GLY A 39 -12.55 -25.49 -11.71
CA GLY A 39 -13.23 -24.89 -10.55
C GLY A 39 -12.30 -24.73 -9.34
N VAL A 40 -11.45 -25.73 -9.08
CA VAL A 40 -10.45 -25.66 -8.00
C VAL A 40 -9.41 -24.59 -8.28
N VAL A 41 -8.88 -24.50 -9.51
CA VAL A 41 -7.90 -23.46 -9.86
C VAL A 41 -8.53 -22.06 -9.79
N GLN A 42 -9.79 -21.91 -10.18
CA GLN A 42 -10.52 -20.65 -10.04
C GLN A 42 -10.63 -20.25 -8.56
N GLY A 43 -11.03 -21.19 -7.68
CA GLY A 43 -11.09 -20.94 -6.24
C GLY A 43 -9.72 -20.58 -5.64
N ASN A 44 -8.65 -21.25 -6.05
CA ASN A 44 -7.29 -20.93 -5.60
C ASN A 44 -6.83 -19.54 -6.09
N ILE A 45 -7.21 -19.12 -7.30
CA ILE A 45 -6.93 -17.77 -7.82
C ILE A 45 -7.67 -16.72 -6.99
N ASP A 46 -8.91 -17.00 -6.61
CA ASP A 46 -9.72 -16.09 -5.80
C ASP A 46 -9.15 -16.00 -4.37
N GLU A 47 -8.77 -17.13 -3.75
CA GLU A 47 -8.10 -17.18 -2.43
C GLU A 47 -6.75 -16.44 -2.44
N ALA A 48 -5.95 -16.60 -3.50
CA ALA A 48 -4.71 -15.84 -3.66
C ALA A 48 -4.96 -14.32 -3.83
N GLY A 49 -6.10 -13.94 -4.40
CA GLY A 49 -6.56 -12.55 -4.46
C GLY A 49 -6.90 -12.00 -3.07
N GLU A 50 -7.67 -12.73 -2.29
CA GLU A 50 -8.04 -12.35 -0.91
C GLU A 50 -6.79 -12.19 -0.01
N LEU A 51 -5.80 -13.08 -0.16
CA LEU A 51 -4.53 -12.95 0.56
C LEU A 51 -3.76 -11.68 0.16
N LEU A 52 -3.77 -11.28 -1.10
CA LEU A 52 -3.14 -10.03 -1.54
C LEU A 52 -3.85 -8.80 -0.98
N ASP A 53 -5.18 -8.84 -0.86
CA ASP A 53 -5.96 -7.77 -0.25
C ASP A 53 -5.68 -7.67 1.26
N GLN A 54 -5.56 -8.80 1.96
CA GLN A 54 -5.13 -8.84 3.37
C GLN A 54 -3.71 -8.30 3.56
N MET A 55 -2.77 -8.63 2.66
CA MET A 55 -1.42 -8.06 2.69
C MET A 55 -1.42 -6.54 2.48
N ASP A 56 -2.30 -6.01 1.62
CA ASP A 56 -2.42 -4.55 1.36
C ASP A 56 -2.94 -3.80 2.61
N LEU A 57 -3.88 -4.41 3.34
CA LEU A 57 -4.38 -3.88 4.62
C LEU A 57 -3.27 -3.87 5.68
N GLU A 58 -2.50 -4.95 5.80
CA GLU A 58 -1.42 -5.05 6.80
C GLU A 58 -0.26 -4.08 6.50
N ILE A 59 0.01 -3.76 5.23
CA ILE A 59 1.04 -2.78 4.84
C ILE A 59 0.75 -1.37 5.39
N HIS A 60 -0.51 -1.05 5.69
CA HIS A 60 -0.86 0.19 6.38
C HIS A 60 -0.34 0.22 7.81
N ASP A 61 -0.25 -0.91 8.49
CA ASP A 61 0.17 -0.98 9.91
C ASP A 61 1.69 -1.18 10.07
N VAL A 62 2.41 -1.42 8.96
CA VAL A 62 3.87 -1.54 8.94
C VAL A 62 4.55 -0.15 9.08
N PRO A 63 5.60 -0.02 9.93
CA PRO A 63 6.37 1.22 10.08
C PRO A 63 7.02 1.71 8.78
N GLN A 64 7.13 3.04 8.63
CA GLN A 64 7.46 3.70 7.36
C GLN A 64 8.76 3.23 6.67
N ASP A 65 9.76 2.78 7.42
CA ASP A 65 11.04 2.31 6.86
C ASP A 65 10.90 1.02 6.01
N ASN A 66 9.96 0.13 6.36
CA ASN A 66 9.76 -1.14 5.65
C ASN A 66 8.61 -1.08 4.64
N ARG A 67 7.76 -0.04 4.70
CA ARG A 67 6.57 0.12 3.85
C ARG A 67 6.93 0.19 2.36
N GLY A 68 8.04 0.84 2.01
CA GLY A 68 8.49 0.95 0.61
C GLY A 68 8.89 -0.39 -0.02
N ALA A 69 9.60 -1.22 0.74
CA ALA A 69 10.01 -2.56 0.29
C ALA A 69 8.82 -3.52 0.21
N ALA A 70 7.93 -3.51 1.21
CA ALA A 70 6.72 -4.32 1.23
C ALA A 70 5.76 -3.98 0.08
N LYS A 71 5.54 -2.68 -0.20
CA LYS A 71 4.73 -2.24 -1.33
C LYS A 71 5.29 -2.68 -2.67
N LYS A 72 6.62 -2.64 -2.84
CA LYS A 72 7.26 -3.13 -4.08
C LYS A 72 7.03 -4.64 -4.27
N ARG A 73 7.13 -5.44 -3.20
CA ARG A 73 6.86 -6.88 -3.25
C ARG A 73 5.39 -7.18 -3.55
N LEU A 74 4.46 -6.45 -2.91
CA LEU A 74 3.03 -6.58 -3.17
C LEU A 74 2.69 -6.32 -4.65
N THR A 75 3.27 -5.28 -5.25
CA THR A 75 3.09 -5.01 -6.68
C THR A 75 3.61 -6.17 -7.55
N SER A 76 4.76 -6.76 -7.20
CA SER A 76 5.27 -7.94 -7.90
C SER A 76 4.32 -9.14 -7.80
N TYR A 77 3.77 -9.41 -6.61
CA TYR A 77 2.82 -10.50 -6.41
C TYR A 77 1.49 -10.27 -7.14
N LYS A 78 0.98 -9.02 -7.17
CA LYS A 78 -0.18 -8.64 -7.99
C LYS A 78 0.07 -8.92 -9.48
N HIS A 79 1.26 -8.58 -10.00
CA HIS A 79 1.62 -8.91 -11.39
C HIS A 79 1.72 -10.41 -11.66
N GLU A 80 2.23 -11.19 -10.70
CA GLU A 80 2.31 -12.64 -10.81
C GLU A 80 0.93 -13.30 -10.85
N LEU A 81 0.00 -12.84 -10.01
CA LEU A 81 -1.40 -13.29 -10.02
C LEU A 81 -2.09 -12.99 -11.36
N GLU A 82 -1.89 -11.80 -11.94
CA GLU A 82 -2.43 -11.45 -13.25
C GLU A 82 -1.82 -12.29 -14.38
N ARG A 83 -0.54 -12.66 -14.29
CA ARG A 83 0.08 -13.61 -15.22
C ARG A 83 -0.60 -14.98 -15.13
N LEU A 84 -0.79 -15.51 -13.92
CA LEU A 84 -1.43 -16.81 -13.70
C LEU A 84 -2.89 -16.83 -14.17
N LYS A 85 -3.65 -15.74 -13.96
CA LYS A 85 -5.01 -15.59 -14.52
C LYS A 85 -5.02 -15.64 -16.05
N LYS A 86 -4.04 -15.01 -16.71
CA LYS A 86 -3.92 -15.03 -18.17
C LYS A 86 -3.58 -16.43 -18.69
N GLU A 87 -2.63 -17.11 -18.04
CA GLU A 87 -2.27 -18.49 -18.37
C GLU A 87 -3.45 -19.45 -18.20
N PHE A 88 -4.20 -19.32 -17.10
CA PHE A 88 -5.42 -20.09 -16.86
C PHE A 88 -6.46 -19.88 -17.96
N ARG A 89 -6.74 -18.63 -18.35
CA ARG A 89 -7.65 -18.32 -19.47
C ARG A 89 -7.17 -18.91 -20.79
N GLN A 90 -5.86 -18.88 -21.08
CA GLN A 90 -5.31 -19.49 -22.29
C GLN A 90 -5.46 -21.01 -22.27
N SER A 91 -5.18 -21.67 -21.15
CA SER A 91 -5.39 -23.11 -20.98
C SER A 91 -6.87 -23.53 -21.05
N GLN A 92 -7.78 -22.62 -20.74
CA GLN A 92 -9.23 -22.81 -20.90
C GLN A 92 -9.66 -22.68 -22.38
N VAL A 93 -9.16 -21.65 -23.09
CA VAL A 93 -9.55 -21.33 -24.48
C VAL A 93 -8.98 -22.30 -25.51
N ALA A 94 -7.75 -22.81 -25.31
CA ALA A 94 -7.12 -23.78 -26.20
C ALA A 94 -7.93 -25.09 -26.41
N LEU A 95 -8.98 -25.32 -25.61
CA LEU A 95 -9.87 -26.49 -25.72
C LEU A 95 -11.34 -26.14 -26.03
N GLY A 96 -11.72 -24.86 -26.00
CA GLY A 96 -13.06 -24.42 -26.39
C GLY A 96 -13.27 -24.44 -27.90
N ASP A 97 -12.21 -24.19 -28.67
CA ASP A 97 -12.31 -23.98 -30.12
C ASP A 97 -12.51 -25.29 -30.90
N GLU A 98 -11.83 -26.38 -30.51
CA GLU A 98 -11.91 -27.66 -31.23
C GLU A 98 -13.25 -28.39 -31.01
N THR A 99 -13.84 -28.27 -29.82
CA THR A 99 -15.09 -28.95 -29.48
C THR A 99 -16.32 -28.14 -29.91
N SER A 100 -16.24 -26.80 -29.88
CA SER A 100 -17.34 -25.92 -30.28
C SER A 100 -17.46 -25.80 -31.79
N MET A 101 -16.36 -25.72 -32.54
CA MET A 101 -16.43 -25.74 -34.02
C MET A 101 -16.96 -27.07 -34.56
N ARG A 102 -16.56 -28.22 -33.98
CA ARG A 102 -17.11 -29.52 -34.39
C ARG A 102 -18.60 -29.65 -34.06
N LYS A 103 -19.04 -29.10 -32.93
CA LYS A 103 -20.45 -29.13 -32.53
C LYS A 103 -21.31 -28.21 -33.41
N GLU A 104 -20.82 -27.03 -33.79
CA GLU A 104 -21.52 -26.15 -34.73
C GLU A 104 -21.51 -26.67 -36.18
N LEU A 105 -20.50 -27.45 -36.58
CA LEU A 105 -20.47 -28.11 -37.89
C LEU A 105 -21.44 -29.30 -37.98
N PHE A 106 -21.59 -30.08 -36.90
CA PHE A 106 -22.55 -31.20 -36.86
C PHE A 106 -24.00 -30.74 -36.70
N ASP A 107 -24.25 -29.63 -36.01
CA ASP A 107 -25.60 -29.06 -35.84
C ASP A 107 -26.08 -28.29 -37.08
N ARG A 108 -25.18 -28.01 -38.04
CA ARG A 108 -25.49 -27.29 -39.29
C ARG A 108 -25.97 -28.19 -40.43
N GLU A 109 -25.88 -29.51 -40.29
CA GLU A 109 -26.18 -30.45 -41.39
C GLU A 109 -27.58 -31.07 -41.33
N GLU A 110 -28.32 -31.02 -40.20
CA GLU A 110 -29.59 -31.75 -40.06
C GLU A 110 -30.91 -30.96 -40.05
N LEU A 111 -30.96 -29.62 -40.11
CA LEU A 111 -32.26 -28.94 -40.00
C LEU A 111 -32.38 -27.63 -40.79
N TYR A 112 -32.56 -27.72 -42.10
CA TYR A 112 -33.09 -26.61 -42.91
C TYR A 112 -34.60 -26.77 -43.10
N THR A 113 -35.38 -26.20 -42.16
CA THR A 113 -36.82 -25.96 -42.33
C THR A 113 -37.12 -24.48 -42.14
N SER A 114 -38.02 -23.94 -42.97
CA SER A 114 -38.31 -22.51 -43.12
C SER A 114 -38.87 -21.80 -41.87
N GLU A 115 -39.19 -22.54 -40.80
CA GLU A 115 -39.60 -21.97 -39.51
C GLU A 115 -38.41 -21.39 -38.72
N ASP A 116 -37.20 -21.96 -38.88
CA ASP A 116 -36.02 -21.54 -38.12
C ASP A 116 -35.52 -20.15 -38.55
N HIS A 117 -35.76 -19.75 -39.81
CA HIS A 117 -35.47 -18.39 -40.27
C HIS A 117 -36.35 -17.33 -39.57
N ARG A 118 -37.60 -17.65 -39.25
CA ARG A 118 -38.51 -16.71 -38.59
C ARG A 118 -38.23 -16.63 -37.09
N ALA A 119 -37.90 -17.76 -36.46
CA ALA A 119 -37.43 -17.83 -35.08
C ALA A 119 -36.10 -17.06 -34.90
N ARG A 120 -35.14 -17.20 -35.82
CA ARG A 120 -33.87 -16.46 -35.79
C ARG A 120 -34.03 -14.96 -35.96
N LEU A 121 -34.99 -14.49 -36.76
CA LEU A 121 -35.24 -13.05 -36.92
C LEU A 121 -35.88 -12.45 -35.66
N LEU A 122 -36.77 -13.20 -35.00
CA LEU A 122 -37.34 -12.80 -33.71
C LEU A 122 -36.29 -12.80 -32.60
N ASP A 123 -35.46 -13.84 -32.51
CA ASP A 123 -34.33 -13.91 -31.55
C ASP A 123 -33.31 -12.79 -31.82
N ASN A 124 -32.99 -12.50 -33.08
CA ASN A 124 -32.14 -11.35 -33.41
C ASN A 124 -32.78 -10.02 -33.01
N THR A 125 -34.09 -9.86 -33.17
CA THR A 125 -34.79 -8.62 -32.80
C THR A 125 -34.86 -8.46 -31.28
N GLU A 126 -35.11 -9.54 -30.54
CA GLU A 126 -35.11 -9.55 -29.08
C GLU A 126 -33.71 -9.27 -28.51
N ARG A 127 -32.67 -9.88 -29.10
CA ARG A 127 -31.27 -9.58 -28.76
C ARG A 127 -30.89 -8.15 -29.09
N LEU A 128 -31.37 -7.59 -30.20
CA LEU A 128 -31.12 -6.20 -30.57
C LEU A 128 -31.78 -5.24 -29.58
N ALA A 129 -33.04 -5.49 -29.20
CA ALA A 129 -33.75 -4.71 -28.19
C ALA A 129 -33.01 -4.76 -26.85
N LYS A 130 -32.61 -5.95 -26.40
CA LYS A 130 -31.83 -6.12 -25.18
C LYS A 130 -30.46 -5.43 -25.24
N THR A 131 -29.79 -5.50 -26.39
CA THR A 131 -28.50 -4.83 -26.59
C THR A 131 -28.67 -3.31 -26.56
N SER A 132 -29.77 -2.80 -27.14
CA SER A 132 -30.12 -1.38 -27.08
C SER A 132 -30.34 -0.91 -25.64
N ASP A 133 -31.11 -1.66 -24.85
CA ASP A 133 -31.33 -1.34 -23.43
C ASP A 133 -30.01 -1.35 -22.65
N THR A 134 -29.17 -2.37 -22.86
CA THR A 134 -27.84 -2.42 -22.20
C THR A 134 -26.90 -1.31 -22.65
N LEU A 135 -27.03 -0.84 -23.90
CA LEU A 135 -26.23 0.27 -24.43
C LEU A 135 -26.70 1.60 -23.85
N GLU A 136 -28.01 1.79 -23.70
CA GLU A 136 -28.58 2.96 -23.05
C GLU A 136 -28.21 3.02 -21.56
N ASP A 137 -28.27 1.89 -20.85
CA ASP A 137 -27.77 1.78 -19.49
C ASP A 137 -26.26 2.05 -19.41
N GLY A 138 -25.48 1.50 -20.34
CA GLY A 138 -24.04 1.77 -20.44
C GLY A 138 -23.73 3.26 -20.69
N TYR A 139 -24.52 3.91 -21.55
CA TYR A 139 -24.40 5.34 -21.82
C TYR A 139 -24.74 6.19 -20.57
N ARG A 140 -25.80 5.82 -19.85
CA ARG A 140 -26.18 6.48 -18.59
C ARG A 140 -25.08 6.35 -17.54
N ILE A 141 -24.54 5.15 -17.34
CA ILE A 141 -23.44 4.89 -16.40
C ILE A 141 -22.18 5.65 -16.81
N ALA A 142 -21.85 5.68 -18.11
CA ALA A 142 -20.70 6.43 -18.61
C ALA A 142 -20.83 7.93 -18.33
N LYS A 143 -22.02 8.50 -18.51
CA LYS A 143 -22.31 9.92 -18.23
C LYS A 143 -22.26 10.25 -16.73
N GLU A 144 -22.76 9.34 -15.89
CA GLU A 144 -22.63 9.46 -14.43
C GLU A 144 -21.16 9.39 -14.01
N THR A 145 -20.39 8.48 -14.62
CA THR A 145 -18.95 8.34 -14.39
C THR A 145 -18.18 9.58 -14.86
N GLU A 146 -18.55 10.19 -15.98
CA GLU A 146 -17.98 11.47 -16.44
C GLU A 146 -18.21 12.57 -15.41
N THR A 147 -19.42 12.65 -14.87
CA THR A 147 -19.79 13.64 -13.85
C THR A 147 -18.98 13.46 -12.57
N ILE A 148 -18.84 12.21 -12.09
CA ILE A 148 -17.99 11.88 -10.94
C ILE A 148 -16.51 12.20 -11.22
N GLY A 149 -16.04 11.90 -12.44
CA GLY A 149 -14.68 12.20 -12.87
C GLY A 149 -14.38 13.71 -12.85
N LEU A 150 -15.33 14.54 -13.27
CA LEU A 150 -15.21 16.00 -13.18
C LEU A 150 -15.13 16.49 -11.74
N ASP A 151 -15.96 15.94 -10.84
CA ASP A 151 -15.93 16.28 -9.41
C ASP A 151 -14.60 15.88 -8.75
N ILE A 152 -14.05 14.71 -9.12
CA ILE A 152 -12.72 14.29 -8.67
C ILE A 152 -11.65 15.28 -9.13
N ILE A 153 -11.71 15.74 -10.38
CA ILE A 153 -10.73 16.71 -10.90
C ILE A 153 -10.81 18.04 -10.14
N ASP A 154 -12.02 18.50 -9.81
CA ASP A 154 -12.21 19.74 -9.03
C ASP A 154 -11.66 19.60 -7.61
N ASN A 155 -11.96 18.48 -6.95
CA ASN A 155 -11.42 18.17 -5.62
C ASN A 155 -9.89 18.07 -5.62
N LEU A 156 -9.28 17.43 -6.64
CA LEU A 156 -7.82 17.36 -6.76
C LEU A 156 -7.18 18.74 -6.96
N GLN A 157 -7.84 19.67 -7.64
CA GLN A 157 -7.38 21.06 -7.72
C GLN A 157 -7.44 21.75 -6.36
N GLY A 158 -8.53 21.58 -5.62
CA GLY A 158 -8.66 22.09 -4.25
C GLY A 158 -7.60 21.52 -3.28
N ASP A 159 -7.32 20.22 -3.39
CA ASP A 159 -6.27 19.55 -2.62
C ASP A 159 -4.88 20.08 -2.95
N ARG A 160 -4.60 20.32 -4.24
CA ARG A 160 -3.34 20.93 -4.68
C ARG A 160 -3.14 22.31 -4.06
N ASP A 161 -4.17 23.13 -4.01
CA ASP A 161 -4.11 24.45 -3.39
C ASP A 161 -3.92 24.37 -1.87
N THR A 162 -4.55 23.40 -1.22
CA THR A 162 -4.36 23.11 0.20
C THR A 162 -2.93 22.69 0.49
N ILE A 163 -2.37 21.77 -0.30
CA ILE A 163 -0.96 21.34 -0.19
C ILE A 163 -0.01 22.52 -0.40
N ASN A 164 -0.26 23.37 -1.40
CA ASN A 164 0.55 24.55 -1.66
C ASN A 164 0.51 25.52 -0.48
N ARG A 165 -0.66 25.74 0.12
CA ARG A 165 -0.82 26.57 1.32
C ARG A 165 -0.07 25.99 2.52
N ILE A 166 -0.13 24.68 2.74
CA ILE A 166 0.60 23.99 3.80
C ILE A 166 2.11 24.13 3.58
N ARG A 167 2.60 23.94 2.35
CA ARG A 167 4.02 24.13 2.01
C ARG A 167 4.49 25.56 2.27
N GLY A 168 3.67 26.56 1.94
CA GLY A 168 3.93 27.96 2.27
C GLY A 168 4.07 28.17 3.78
N ARG A 169 3.07 27.68 4.55
CA ARG A 169 3.09 27.75 6.03
C ARG A 169 4.29 27.03 6.64
N LEU A 170 4.66 25.86 6.13
CA LEU A 170 5.84 25.12 6.62
C LEU A 170 7.13 25.89 6.39
N ARG A 171 7.27 26.56 5.24
CA ARG A 171 8.42 27.42 4.95
C ARG A 171 8.49 28.63 5.89
N ASP A 172 7.33 29.22 6.20
CA ASP A 172 7.25 30.34 7.15
C ASP A 172 7.54 29.87 8.58
N THR A 173 6.98 28.72 8.99
CA THR A 173 7.26 28.10 10.29
C THR A 173 8.73 27.71 10.43
N ASP A 174 9.40 27.21 9.39
CA ASP A 174 10.85 26.93 9.42
C ASP A 174 11.66 28.23 9.65
N SER A 175 11.24 29.33 9.01
CA SER A 175 11.81 30.66 9.26
C SER A 175 11.58 31.11 10.72
N GLU A 176 10.42 30.87 11.31
CA GLU A 176 10.14 31.17 12.72
C GLU A 176 10.89 30.25 13.70
N ILE A 177 11.02 28.96 13.40
CA ILE A 177 11.85 28.01 14.15
C ILE A 177 13.32 28.45 14.13
N SER A 178 13.82 28.95 12.99
CA SER A 178 15.17 29.50 12.90
C SER A 178 15.38 30.73 13.82
N LYS A 179 14.34 31.54 14.02
CA LYS A 179 14.33 32.67 14.97
C LYS A 179 14.29 32.16 16.42
N GLY A 180 13.46 31.15 16.70
CA GLY A 180 13.37 30.46 17.99
C GLY A 180 14.72 29.86 18.43
N GLY A 181 15.42 29.19 17.52
CA GLY A 181 16.77 28.66 17.79
C GLY A 181 17.82 29.74 18.10
N ARG A 182 17.62 30.97 17.64
CA ARG A 182 18.46 32.12 17.99
C ARG A 182 18.20 32.60 19.43
N VAL A 183 16.94 32.60 19.86
CA VAL A 183 16.54 32.92 21.24
C VAL A 183 17.05 31.85 22.21
N ILE A 184 16.90 30.56 21.87
CA ILE A 184 17.39 29.45 22.69
C ILE A 184 18.90 29.52 22.87
N ARG A 185 19.67 29.79 21.81
CA ARG A 185 21.14 30.02 21.92
C ARG A 185 21.49 31.19 22.83
N ARG A 186 20.69 32.26 22.84
CA ARG A 186 20.88 33.41 23.74
C ARG A 186 20.61 33.02 25.21
N ILE A 187 19.57 32.22 25.46
CA ILE A 187 19.26 31.69 26.80
C ILE A 187 20.40 30.76 27.27
N GLY A 188 20.87 29.86 26.40
CA GLY A 188 21.96 28.93 26.72
C GLY A 188 23.26 29.64 27.13
N ARG A 189 23.64 30.72 26.44
CA ARG A 189 24.82 31.52 26.82
C ARG A 189 24.69 32.16 28.20
N ARG A 190 23.51 32.66 28.56
CA ARG A 190 23.27 33.24 29.89
C ARG A 190 23.41 32.19 31.00
N ILE A 191 22.89 30.98 30.77
CA ILE A 191 23.04 29.87 31.74
C ILE A 191 24.51 29.54 31.96
N VAL A 192 25.32 29.49 30.90
CA VAL A 192 26.77 29.25 31.02
C VAL A 192 27.45 30.38 31.79
N GLN A 193 27.11 31.65 31.53
CA GLN A 193 27.64 32.79 32.27
C GLN A 193 27.31 32.71 33.77
N HIS A 194 26.06 32.40 34.12
CA HIS A 194 25.67 32.24 35.53
C HIS A 194 26.43 31.09 36.21
N LYS A 195 26.67 29.97 35.51
CA LYS A 195 27.49 28.86 36.04
C LYS A 195 28.94 29.29 36.31
N ILE A 196 29.55 30.08 35.41
CA ILE A 196 30.91 30.59 35.60
C ILE A 196 30.97 31.57 36.78
N ILE A 197 30.01 32.50 36.89
CA ILE A 197 29.93 33.45 38.01
C ILE A 197 29.80 32.71 39.34
N LEU A 198 28.93 31.70 39.40
CA LEU A 198 28.75 30.87 40.60
C LEU A 198 30.06 30.15 40.99
N ALA A 199 30.77 29.57 40.02
CA ALA A 199 32.05 28.90 40.27
C ALA A 199 33.11 29.86 40.84
N VAL A 200 33.19 31.08 40.31
CA VAL A 200 34.12 32.12 40.81
C VAL A 200 33.77 32.52 42.24
N VAL A 201 32.49 32.72 42.57
CA VAL A 201 32.06 33.07 43.93
C VAL A 201 32.45 31.98 44.94
N ILE A 202 32.23 30.70 44.59
CA ILE A 202 32.63 29.56 45.43
C ILE A 202 34.15 29.55 45.65
N LEU A 203 34.94 29.78 44.59
CA LEU A 203 36.40 29.84 44.68
C LEU A 203 36.87 30.95 45.64
N VAL A 204 36.28 32.15 45.56
CA VAL A 204 36.64 33.27 46.43
C VAL A 204 36.33 32.94 47.90
N ILE A 205 35.18 32.33 48.18
CA ILE A 205 34.81 31.92 49.54
C ILE A 205 35.81 30.90 50.09
N LEU A 206 36.23 29.92 49.29
CA LEU A 206 37.22 28.92 49.70
C LEU A 206 38.59 29.56 50.03
N VAL A 207 39.02 30.55 49.24
CA VAL A 207 40.27 31.28 49.49
C VAL A 207 40.19 32.06 50.81
N ILE A 208 39.09 32.75 51.08
CA ILE A 208 38.89 33.49 52.33
C ILE A 208 38.92 32.55 53.53
N ILE A 209 38.21 31.41 53.46
CA ILE A 209 38.23 30.39 54.52
C ILE A 209 39.65 29.86 54.74
N GLY A 210 40.38 29.57 53.66
CA GLY A 210 41.78 29.12 53.75
C GLY A 210 42.70 30.14 54.43
N LEU A 211 42.56 31.43 54.10
CA LEU A 211 43.32 32.51 54.73
C LEU A 211 42.98 32.67 56.22
N LEU A 212 41.70 32.53 56.60
CA LEU A 212 41.28 32.58 58.00
C LEU A 212 41.89 31.42 58.80
N ILE A 213 41.85 30.19 58.27
CA ILE A 213 42.47 29.03 58.93
C ILE A 213 43.98 29.24 59.07
N PHE A 214 44.67 29.68 58.02
CA PHE A 214 46.10 29.97 58.09
C PHE A 214 46.42 31.05 59.13
N GLY A 215 45.59 32.10 59.19
CA GLY A 215 45.70 33.17 60.20
C GLY A 215 45.57 32.63 61.62
N ILE A 216 44.53 31.83 61.89
CA ILE A 216 44.30 31.22 63.21
C ILE A 216 45.45 30.29 63.61
N VAL A 217 45.90 29.41 62.71
CA VAL A 217 47.02 28.50 62.98
C VAL A 217 48.31 29.27 63.25
N LYS A 218 48.60 30.30 62.45
CA LYS A 218 49.78 31.15 62.64
C LYS A 218 49.74 31.93 63.95
N ILE A 219 48.56 32.42 64.35
CA ILE A 219 48.37 33.06 65.65
C ILE A 219 48.60 32.04 66.76
N HIS A 220 47.99 30.85 66.70
CA HIS A 220 48.14 29.80 67.71
C HIS A 220 49.59 29.34 67.89
N GLN A 221 50.36 29.19 66.80
CA GLN A 221 51.80 28.92 66.90
C GLN A 221 52.57 30.04 67.60
N LYS A 222 52.19 31.31 67.36
CA LYS A 222 52.84 32.45 68.00
C LYS A 222 52.49 32.57 69.49
N THR A 223 51.30 32.15 69.90
CA THR A 223 50.91 32.11 71.33
C THR A 223 51.50 30.92 72.08
N SER A 224 51.76 29.78 71.43
CA SER A 224 52.38 28.61 72.08
C SER A 224 53.91 28.71 72.22
N SER A 225 54.55 29.71 71.61
CA SER A 225 56.01 29.92 71.62
C SER A 225 56.48 31.01 72.60
N LYS A 226 55.58 31.55 73.43
CA LYS A 226 55.91 32.43 74.56
C LYS A 226 55.67 31.67 75.85
#